data_AF-A0A6A6UFB6-F1
#
_entry.id   AF-A0A6A6UFB6-F1
#
_cell.length_a   1.000
_cell.length_b   1.000
_cell.length_c   1.000
_cell.angle_alpha   90.00
_cell.angle_beta   90.00
_cell.angle_gamma   90.00
#
_symmetry.space_group_name_H-M   'P 1'
#
loop_
_entity.id
_entity.type
_entity.pdbx_description
1 polymer ?
#
loop_
_entity_poly.entity_id
_entity_poly.type
_entity_poly.pdbx_seq_one_letter_code
_entity_poly.pdbx_strand_id
1 'polypeptide(L)'
;MKTSTFFSVAIAAAATEASVLPRAAAAGGCPAVWTQITSDLTKLFVQSDGQCNDLARAAIRAVFHDCGTWAPSQGQTGGCDGSVFLSQEENSRAENRGLQTIAAQLKALAAMRQVGVADMIAFAGAHATLSCPLGPTCKTMIGRKDSSNAAPDESLLPAHANLTASQILPLMQDKGFSPADTAALVGAHSSSKQFFVQPALAGEPQDRTPGIWDVDFYSDTTTNPKGVFIFDSDKSLAADPSSGPTFKSFVGQQAQWNQAFADTFARLTLLGVNQAGLVDCTAALPPPRDSFPGANLPASAGASAAPSVAPSKASGIPKPSAPLSVPVSAPGIPKPSAPGLPKAPSNIPSLVPKASIPIPSPGEPFPTPSDRPGEGGRGGKPPKMI
;
A
#
# COMPACT_ATOMS: atom_id res chain seq x y z
N MET A 1 5.40 58.32 -45.39
CA MET A 1 4.49 57.33 -44.76
C MET A 1 5.35 56.23 -44.18
N LYS A 2 5.40 56.10 -42.84
CA LYS A 2 6.15 55.03 -42.14
C LYS A 2 5.15 53.96 -41.73
N THR A 3 5.27 52.75 -42.27
CA THR A 3 4.49 51.58 -41.84
C THR A 3 5.27 50.86 -40.74
N SER A 4 4.61 50.64 -39.59
CA SER A 4 5.17 49.90 -38.46
C SER A 4 4.35 48.63 -38.28
N THR A 5 5.00 47.48 -38.41
CA THR A 5 4.37 46.15 -38.30
C THR A 5 4.57 45.65 -36.87
N PHE A 6 3.47 45.45 -36.14
CA PHE A 6 3.50 44.85 -34.80
C PHE A 6 3.37 43.32 -34.92
N PHE A 7 4.39 42.59 -34.45
CA PHE A 7 4.30 41.15 -34.20
C PHE A 7 3.63 40.92 -32.85
N SER A 8 2.52 40.17 -32.82
CA SER A 8 1.91 39.67 -31.59
C SER A 8 2.49 38.30 -31.26
N VAL A 9 3.14 38.17 -30.10
CA VAL A 9 3.60 36.89 -29.55
C VAL A 9 2.52 36.38 -28.59
N ALA A 10 1.95 35.22 -28.89
CA ALA A 10 1.04 34.52 -27.98
C ALA A 10 1.86 33.81 -26.90
N ILE A 11 1.65 34.18 -25.63
CA ILE A 11 2.23 33.51 -24.48
C ILE A 11 1.29 32.36 -24.08
N ALA A 12 1.77 31.12 -24.19
CA ALA A 12 1.09 29.95 -23.65
C ALA A 12 1.22 29.96 -22.11
N ALA A 13 0.08 29.98 -21.41
CA ALA A 13 0.04 29.81 -19.97
C ALA A 13 0.17 28.31 -19.64
N ALA A 14 1.34 27.90 -19.13
CA ALA A 14 1.50 26.60 -18.48
C ALA A 14 0.92 26.69 -17.06
N ALA A 15 -0.11 25.90 -16.77
CA ALA A 15 -0.60 25.70 -15.42
C ALA A 15 0.39 24.81 -14.66
N THR A 16 1.18 25.41 -13.76
CA THR A 16 1.94 24.65 -12.77
C THR A 16 1.08 24.44 -11.54
N GLU A 17 0.65 23.20 -11.33
CA GLU A 17 0.22 22.67 -10.03
C GLU A 17 1.38 22.84 -9.04
N ALA A 18 1.31 23.89 -8.23
CA ALA A 18 2.28 24.12 -7.17
C ALA A 18 1.88 23.29 -5.95
N SER A 19 2.65 22.22 -5.70
CA SER A 19 2.69 21.54 -4.41
C SER A 19 3.23 22.53 -3.38
N VAL A 20 2.33 23.15 -2.60
CA VAL A 20 2.69 24.09 -1.54
C VAL A 20 2.80 23.32 -0.23
N LEU A 21 3.98 22.71 -0.04
CA LEU A 21 4.57 22.62 1.29
C LEU A 21 5.87 23.41 1.28
N PRO A 22 6.17 24.18 2.34
CA PRO A 22 7.42 24.90 2.43
C PRO A 22 8.58 23.91 2.46
N ARG A 23 9.26 23.82 1.32
CA ARG A 23 10.55 23.17 1.17
C ARG A 23 11.59 23.99 1.92
N ALA A 24 11.75 23.74 3.22
CA ALA A 24 13.00 23.81 3.98
C ALA A 24 12.72 23.76 5.49
N ALA A 25 12.99 22.62 6.12
CA ALA A 25 13.79 22.71 7.33
C ALA A 25 15.18 23.17 6.84
N ALA A 26 15.47 24.47 6.99
CA ALA A 26 16.82 24.96 6.81
C ALA A 26 17.70 24.15 7.78
N ALA A 27 18.67 23.41 7.22
CA ALA A 27 19.55 22.41 7.86
C ALA A 27 19.08 20.93 7.86
N GLY A 28 18.65 20.37 6.72
CA GLY A 28 18.86 18.94 6.37
C GLY A 28 18.29 17.86 7.32
N GLY A 29 17.50 18.23 8.32
CA GLY A 29 16.94 17.32 9.32
C GLY A 29 15.53 16.87 9.00
N CYS A 30 15.10 15.77 9.62
CA CYS A 30 13.75 15.25 9.48
C CYS A 30 12.70 16.32 9.86
N PRO A 31 11.67 16.57 9.04
CA PRO A 31 10.62 17.52 9.37
C PRO A 31 9.92 17.17 10.69
N ALA A 32 9.74 18.16 11.57
CA ALA A 32 9.16 17.96 12.90
C ALA A 32 7.74 17.35 12.91
N VAL A 33 7.00 17.44 11.80
CA VAL A 33 5.68 16.81 11.66
C VAL A 33 5.72 15.29 11.86
N TRP A 34 6.83 14.63 11.54
CA TRP A 34 6.94 13.16 11.66
C TRP A 34 6.91 12.66 13.09
N THR A 35 7.32 13.48 14.08
CA THR A 35 7.14 13.11 15.50
C THR A 35 5.67 13.20 15.94
N GLN A 36 4.91 14.11 15.34
CA GLN A 36 3.46 14.20 15.57
C GLN A 36 2.73 13.03 14.90
N ILE A 37 3.12 12.69 13.66
CA ILE A 37 2.63 11.50 12.95
C ILE A 37 2.91 10.23 13.77
N THR A 38 4.10 10.10 14.37
CA THR A 38 4.40 9.00 15.30
C THR A 38 3.39 8.92 16.44
N SER A 39 3.02 10.03 17.09
CA SER A 39 1.99 10.00 18.14
C SER A 39 0.62 9.56 17.63
N ASP A 40 0.22 9.96 16.42
CA ASP A 40 -1.06 9.58 15.83
C ASP A 40 -1.07 8.09 15.45
N LEU A 41 0.00 7.61 14.82
CA LEU A 41 0.14 6.21 14.42
C LEU A 41 0.18 5.28 15.64
N THR A 42 0.87 5.66 16.73
CA THR A 42 0.86 4.85 17.96
C THR A 42 -0.57 4.69 18.52
N LYS A 43 -1.37 5.75 18.53
CA LYS A 43 -2.79 5.68 18.94
C LYS A 43 -3.63 4.84 17.98
N LEU A 44 -3.28 4.86 16.70
CA LEU A 44 -3.98 4.12 15.65
C LEU A 44 -3.65 2.63 15.65
N PHE A 45 -2.42 2.25 16.01
CA PHE A 45 -1.86 0.91 15.78
C PHE A 45 -1.74 0.04 17.03
N VAL A 46 -1.61 0.63 18.22
CA VAL A 46 -1.36 -0.12 19.46
C VAL A 46 -2.65 -0.33 20.23
N GLN A 47 -2.91 -1.57 20.63
CA GLN A 47 -4.05 -1.97 21.45
C GLN A 47 -3.80 -1.70 22.93
N SER A 48 -4.84 -1.79 23.76
CA SER A 48 -4.74 -1.59 25.21
C SER A 48 -3.86 -2.62 25.92
N ASP A 49 -3.71 -3.82 25.35
CA ASP A 49 -2.79 -4.85 25.85
C ASP A 49 -1.34 -4.65 25.37
N GLY A 50 -1.09 -3.60 24.59
CA GLY A 50 0.21 -3.27 24.03
C GLY A 50 0.56 -4.07 22.77
N GLN A 51 -0.30 -4.92 22.22
CA GLN A 51 -0.04 -5.57 20.93
C GLN A 51 -0.40 -4.67 19.76
N CYS A 52 0.13 -4.96 18.58
CA CYS A 52 -0.31 -4.27 17.36
C CYS A 52 -1.66 -4.79 16.86
N ASN A 53 -2.45 -3.92 16.24
CA ASN A 53 -3.79 -4.23 15.72
C ASN A 53 -3.80 -4.52 14.21
N ASP A 54 -4.98 -4.77 13.64
CA ASP A 54 -5.12 -5.09 12.22
C ASP A 54 -4.72 -3.92 11.29
N LEU A 55 -4.80 -2.66 11.74
CA LEU A 55 -4.36 -1.51 10.96
C LEU A 55 -2.84 -1.45 10.86
N ALA A 56 -2.12 -1.78 11.93
CA ALA A 56 -0.67 -1.88 11.92
C ALA A 56 -0.21 -2.97 10.93
N ARG A 57 -0.82 -4.17 11.01
CA ARG A 57 -0.56 -5.27 10.08
C ARG A 57 -0.84 -4.89 8.63
N ALA A 58 -1.96 -4.19 8.39
CA ALA A 58 -2.31 -3.71 7.06
C ALA A 58 -1.34 -2.63 6.55
N ALA A 59 -0.76 -1.79 7.41
CA ALA A 59 0.24 -0.81 7.03
C ALA A 59 1.58 -1.47 6.63
N ILE A 60 2.00 -2.52 7.35
CA ILE A 60 3.17 -3.34 6.96
C ILE A 60 2.95 -3.94 5.56
N ARG A 61 1.79 -4.55 5.33
CA ARG A 61 1.42 -5.10 4.02
C ARG A 61 1.39 -4.02 2.94
N ALA A 62 0.83 -2.84 3.22
CA ALA A 62 0.69 -1.76 2.26
C ALA A 62 2.04 -1.32 1.68
N VAL A 63 3.11 -1.32 2.47
CA VAL A 63 4.46 -1.00 1.95
C VAL A 63 4.90 -1.98 0.88
N PHE A 64 4.73 -3.29 1.10
CA PHE A 64 5.09 -4.27 0.08
C PHE A 64 4.21 -4.16 -1.17
N HIS A 65 2.92 -3.88 -1.01
CA HIS A 65 2.00 -3.73 -2.15
C HIS A 65 2.24 -2.45 -2.96
N ASP A 66 2.66 -1.35 -2.33
CA ASP A 66 3.10 -0.13 -3.03
C ASP A 66 4.43 -0.40 -3.76
N CYS A 67 5.46 -0.78 -3.01
CA CYS A 67 6.83 -0.91 -3.51
C CYS A 67 7.04 -2.11 -4.46
N GLY A 68 6.32 -3.21 -4.23
CA GLY A 68 6.55 -4.50 -4.88
C GLY A 68 6.09 -4.56 -6.33
N THR A 69 5.26 -3.61 -6.79
CA THR A 69 4.83 -3.48 -8.20
C THR A 69 5.91 -2.85 -9.09
N TRP A 70 7.16 -2.75 -8.62
CA TRP A 70 8.28 -2.18 -9.35
C TRP A 70 9.24 -3.22 -9.93
N ALA A 71 9.90 -2.86 -11.03
CA ALA A 71 11.00 -3.60 -11.66
C ALA A 71 11.94 -2.59 -12.35
N PRO A 72 13.24 -2.89 -12.53
CA PRO A 72 14.20 -1.96 -13.13
C PRO A 72 13.79 -1.40 -14.50
N SER A 73 13.05 -2.19 -15.29
CA SER A 73 12.53 -1.79 -16.60
C SER A 73 11.55 -0.60 -16.55
N GLN A 74 10.93 -0.33 -15.39
CA GLN A 74 9.95 0.74 -15.20
C GLN A 74 10.57 2.08 -14.77
N GLY A 75 11.89 2.14 -14.50
CA GLY A 75 12.56 3.37 -14.08
C GLY A 75 12.02 3.93 -12.76
N GLN A 76 11.44 5.13 -12.78
CA GLN A 76 10.82 5.77 -11.59
C GLN A 76 9.28 5.76 -11.66
N THR A 77 8.71 4.79 -12.37
CA THR A 77 7.25 4.60 -12.46
C THR A 77 6.85 3.35 -11.68
N GLY A 78 5.80 3.44 -10.86
CA GLY A 78 5.44 2.41 -9.90
C GLY A 78 6.44 2.35 -8.74
N GLY A 79 6.27 1.36 -7.87
CA GLY A 79 7.08 1.23 -6.66
C GLY A 79 6.58 2.12 -5.54
N CYS A 80 7.48 2.59 -4.68
CA CYS A 80 7.09 3.31 -3.46
C CYS A 80 6.70 4.77 -3.76
N ASP A 81 5.60 4.97 -4.48
CA ASP A 81 5.10 6.28 -4.92
C ASP A 81 3.66 6.58 -4.43
N GLY A 82 3.11 5.71 -3.58
CA GLY A 82 1.79 5.84 -2.99
C GLY A 82 0.63 5.56 -3.93
N SER A 83 0.90 5.12 -5.15
CA SER A 83 -0.10 4.79 -6.16
C SER A 83 -1.09 3.74 -5.68
N VAL A 84 -0.67 2.78 -4.84
CA VAL A 84 -1.56 1.77 -4.24
C VAL A 84 -2.76 2.37 -3.49
N PHE A 85 -2.63 3.60 -2.98
CA PHE A 85 -3.70 4.32 -2.26
C PHE A 85 -4.26 5.53 -3.04
N LEU A 86 -3.44 6.13 -3.91
CA LEU A 86 -3.81 7.34 -4.67
C LEU A 86 -4.52 7.01 -5.99
N SER A 87 -4.17 5.89 -6.62
CA SER A 87 -4.85 5.38 -7.80
C SER A 87 -6.08 4.56 -7.42
N GLN A 88 -7.25 4.97 -7.89
CA GLN A 88 -8.49 4.23 -7.66
C GLN A 88 -8.47 2.86 -8.36
N GLU A 89 -7.83 2.77 -9.53
CA GLU A 89 -7.68 1.52 -10.27
C GLU A 89 -6.85 0.52 -9.47
N GLU A 90 -5.64 0.91 -9.07
CA GLU A 90 -4.71 0.04 -8.35
C GLU A 90 -5.25 -0.39 -6.98
N ASN A 91 -5.82 0.57 -6.24
CA ASN A 91 -6.45 0.28 -4.95
C ASN A 91 -7.61 -0.72 -5.08
N SER A 92 -8.23 -0.84 -6.25
CA SER A 92 -9.34 -1.77 -6.51
C SER A 92 -8.91 -3.14 -7.06
N ARG A 93 -7.62 -3.35 -7.36
CA ARG A 93 -7.08 -4.62 -7.84
C ARG A 93 -7.29 -5.73 -6.81
N ALA A 94 -7.42 -6.97 -7.28
CA ALA A 94 -7.77 -8.11 -6.43
C ALA A 94 -6.69 -8.41 -5.40
N GLU A 95 -5.44 -8.20 -5.80
CA GLU A 95 -4.21 -8.32 -5.04
C GLU A 95 -4.18 -7.35 -3.85
N ASN A 96 -4.82 -6.18 -4.00
CA ASN A 96 -4.89 -5.11 -2.99
C ASN A 96 -6.16 -5.18 -2.13
N ARG A 97 -6.96 -6.24 -2.25
CA ARG A 97 -8.16 -6.45 -1.42
C ARG A 97 -7.80 -6.43 0.07
N GLY A 98 -8.57 -5.68 0.85
CA GLY A 98 -8.36 -5.49 2.29
C GLY A 98 -7.50 -4.27 2.66
N LEU A 99 -6.82 -3.63 1.70
CA LEU A 99 -6.05 -2.41 1.97
C LEU A 99 -6.90 -1.14 2.02
N GLN A 100 -8.17 -1.19 1.59
CA GLN A 100 -9.02 0.00 1.44
C GLN A 100 -9.25 0.73 2.77
N THR A 101 -9.39 -0.01 3.88
CA THR A 101 -9.57 0.59 5.21
C THR A 101 -8.32 1.36 5.65
N ILE A 102 -7.14 0.75 5.56
CA ILE A 102 -5.88 1.42 5.94
C ILE A 102 -5.55 2.57 4.97
N ALA A 103 -5.87 2.41 3.69
CA ALA A 103 -5.75 3.47 2.69
C ALA A 103 -6.53 4.72 3.09
N ALA A 104 -7.80 4.56 3.49
CA ALA A 104 -8.62 5.69 3.94
C ALA A 104 -8.03 6.38 5.18
N GLN A 105 -7.57 5.61 6.17
CA GLN A 105 -6.98 6.16 7.41
C GLN A 105 -5.68 6.93 7.14
N LEU A 106 -4.75 6.33 6.39
CA LEU A 106 -3.45 6.95 6.12
C LEU A 106 -3.56 8.14 5.17
N LYS A 107 -4.46 8.12 4.18
CA LYS A 107 -4.75 9.30 3.34
C LYS A 107 -5.32 10.45 4.17
N ALA A 108 -6.25 10.18 5.08
CA ALA A 108 -6.82 11.20 5.96
C ALA A 108 -5.76 11.79 6.89
N LEU A 109 -4.90 10.94 7.46
CA LEU A 109 -3.80 11.40 8.31
C LEU A 109 -2.76 12.22 7.53
N ALA A 110 -2.40 11.78 6.31
CA ALA A 110 -1.49 12.50 5.43
C ALA A 110 -2.04 13.88 5.07
N ALA A 111 -3.33 13.98 4.75
CA ALA A 111 -4.01 15.24 4.51
C ALA A 111 -4.03 16.15 5.76
N MET A 112 -4.34 15.59 6.94
CA MET A 112 -4.37 16.31 8.21
C MET A 112 -2.99 16.87 8.58
N ARG A 113 -1.94 16.10 8.33
CA ARG A 113 -0.54 16.47 8.64
C ARG A 113 0.16 17.19 7.50
N GLN A 114 -0.53 17.37 6.38
CA GLN A 114 -0.02 18.00 5.16
C GLN A 114 1.32 17.35 4.73
N VAL A 115 1.31 16.04 4.51
CA VAL A 115 2.45 15.27 3.96
C VAL A 115 1.98 14.41 2.78
N GLY A 116 2.92 13.94 1.95
CA GLY A 116 2.62 13.03 0.85
C GLY A 116 2.15 11.66 1.34
N VAL A 117 1.28 11.01 0.57
CA VAL A 117 0.75 9.68 0.87
C VAL A 117 1.83 8.61 0.70
N ALA A 118 2.73 8.75 -0.27
CA ALA A 118 3.84 7.82 -0.48
C ALA A 118 4.77 7.74 0.75
N ASP A 119 5.15 8.90 1.28
CA ASP A 119 5.94 8.98 2.50
C ASP A 119 5.15 8.50 3.73
N MET A 120 3.84 8.79 3.78
CA MET A 120 2.98 8.27 4.85
C MET A 120 2.93 6.74 4.86
N ILE A 121 2.82 6.08 3.70
CA ILE A 121 2.82 4.60 3.61
C ILE A 121 4.14 4.04 4.13
N ALA A 122 5.28 4.54 3.63
CA ALA A 122 6.59 4.06 4.03
C ALA A 122 6.86 4.27 5.53
N PHE A 123 6.54 5.46 6.06
CA PHE A 123 6.70 5.76 7.47
C PHE A 123 5.74 4.95 8.35
N ALA A 124 4.47 4.80 7.95
CA ALA A 124 3.49 4.03 8.70
C ALA A 124 3.85 2.54 8.76
N GLY A 125 4.38 1.96 7.68
CA GLY A 125 4.87 0.58 7.71
C GLY A 125 6.05 0.40 8.66
N ALA A 126 7.04 1.29 8.62
CA ALA A 126 8.18 1.27 9.55
C ALA A 126 7.75 1.54 11.01
N HIS A 127 6.76 2.40 11.24
CA HIS A 127 6.18 2.62 12.56
C HIS A 127 5.40 1.39 13.05
N ALA A 128 4.70 0.70 12.14
CA ALA A 128 3.91 -0.47 12.46
C ALA A 128 4.77 -1.66 12.89
N THR A 129 5.99 -1.83 12.35
CA THR A 129 6.93 -2.84 12.87
C THR A 129 7.19 -2.61 14.35
N LEU A 130 7.49 -1.37 14.77
CA LEU A 130 7.71 -0.99 16.17
C LEU A 130 6.44 -0.95 17.04
N SER A 131 5.27 -0.81 16.41
CA SER A 131 3.98 -0.92 17.11
C SER A 131 3.72 -2.35 17.57
N CYS A 132 4.17 -3.32 16.79
CA CYS A 132 4.26 -4.71 17.22
C CYS A 132 5.47 -4.83 18.16
N PRO A 133 5.30 -5.28 19.42
CA PRO A 133 6.43 -5.50 20.32
C PRO A 133 7.50 -6.39 19.67
N LEU A 134 8.78 -6.17 20.00
CA LEU A 134 9.98 -6.80 19.41
C LEU A 134 10.32 -6.38 17.97
N GLY A 135 9.57 -5.47 17.36
CA GLY A 135 9.85 -4.94 16.03
C GLY A 135 11.18 -4.19 15.93
N PRO A 136 11.89 -4.31 14.79
CA PRO A 136 13.10 -3.54 14.55
C PRO A 136 12.79 -2.10 14.15
N THR A 137 13.73 -1.20 14.44
CA THR A 137 13.78 0.13 13.83
C THR A 137 14.28 0.00 12.39
N CYS A 138 13.40 0.26 11.42
CA CYS A 138 13.75 0.27 10.01
C CYS A 138 14.20 1.67 9.57
N LYS A 139 15.30 1.75 8.81
CA LYS A 139 15.75 3.02 8.24
C LYS A 139 14.64 3.62 7.37
N THR A 140 14.24 4.84 7.68
CA THR A 140 13.07 5.48 7.07
C THR A 140 13.46 6.80 6.44
N MET A 141 13.60 6.77 5.12
CA MET A 141 13.88 7.95 4.30
C MET A 141 12.57 8.60 3.85
N ILE A 142 12.51 9.93 3.82
CA ILE A 142 11.31 10.71 3.46
C ILE A 142 11.65 11.73 2.36
N GLY A 143 10.70 11.98 1.46
CA GLY A 143 10.81 12.91 0.35
C GLY A 143 10.29 12.32 -0.98
N ARG A 144 9.46 11.28 -0.92
CA ARG A 144 8.87 10.65 -2.12
C ARG A 144 7.94 11.63 -2.83
N LYS A 145 7.83 11.44 -4.14
CA LYS A 145 6.83 12.13 -4.95
C LYS A 145 5.61 11.22 -5.06
N ASP A 146 4.46 11.73 -4.64
CA ASP A 146 3.18 11.05 -4.81
C ASP A 146 2.85 10.85 -6.30
N SER A 147 2.28 9.69 -6.61
CA SER A 147 1.74 9.33 -7.92
C SER A 147 0.29 8.87 -7.79
N SER A 148 -0.60 9.41 -8.60
CA SER A 148 -1.97 8.92 -8.74
C SER A 148 -2.15 7.99 -9.95
N ASN A 149 -1.08 7.70 -10.67
CA ASN A 149 -1.09 6.74 -11.77
C ASN A 149 -0.95 5.35 -11.19
N ALA A 150 -1.79 4.41 -11.63
CA ALA A 150 -1.66 3.03 -11.20
C ALA A 150 -0.29 2.46 -11.56
N ALA A 151 0.26 1.60 -10.71
CA ALA A 151 1.41 0.78 -11.05
C ALA A 151 1.16 0.06 -12.39
N PRO A 152 2.07 0.13 -13.38
CA PRO A 152 1.80 -0.38 -14.73
C PRO A 152 1.61 -1.90 -14.78
N ASP A 153 2.30 -2.66 -13.92
CA ASP A 153 2.31 -4.12 -13.94
C ASP A 153 2.13 -4.71 -12.52
N GLU A 154 0.90 -5.12 -12.20
CA GLU A 154 0.58 -5.78 -10.92
C GLU A 154 1.17 -7.19 -10.84
N SER A 155 1.53 -7.82 -11.96
CA SER A 155 2.07 -9.19 -11.98
C SER A 155 3.47 -9.29 -11.35
N LEU A 156 4.08 -8.14 -11.06
CA LEU A 156 5.32 -8.01 -10.33
C LEU A 156 5.18 -8.32 -8.82
N LEU A 157 3.94 -8.41 -8.30
CA LEU A 157 3.65 -8.93 -6.97
C LEU A 157 3.43 -10.44 -6.98
N PRO A 158 3.85 -11.17 -5.92
CA PRO A 158 3.36 -12.51 -5.65
C PRO A 158 1.85 -12.53 -5.33
N ALA A 159 1.01 -12.58 -6.37
CA ALA A 159 -0.43 -12.34 -6.28
C ALA A 159 -1.24 -13.39 -5.50
N HIS A 160 -0.70 -14.59 -5.28
CA HIS A 160 -1.45 -15.71 -4.69
C HIS A 160 -0.68 -16.45 -3.60
N ALA A 161 -1.40 -16.89 -2.58
CA ALA A 161 -0.86 -17.64 -1.44
C ALA A 161 -0.44 -19.09 -1.75
N ASN A 162 -0.69 -19.56 -2.99
CA ASN A 162 -0.33 -20.91 -3.45
C ASN A 162 0.83 -20.92 -4.46
N LEU A 163 1.51 -19.78 -4.67
CA LEU A 163 2.68 -19.70 -5.52
C LEU A 163 3.83 -20.52 -4.93
N THR A 164 4.64 -21.14 -5.80
CA THR A 164 5.86 -21.84 -5.39
C THR A 164 7.02 -20.86 -5.20
N ALA A 165 8.05 -21.27 -4.47
CA ALA A 165 9.31 -20.52 -4.37
C ALA A 165 9.92 -20.25 -5.75
N SER A 166 9.82 -21.18 -6.71
CA SER A 166 10.29 -20.98 -8.08
C SER A 166 9.51 -19.93 -8.87
N GLN A 167 8.32 -19.54 -8.41
CA GLN A 167 7.55 -18.41 -8.97
C GLN A 167 7.84 -17.11 -8.23
N ILE A 168 8.03 -17.16 -6.90
CA ILE A 168 8.22 -15.98 -6.05
C ILE A 168 9.65 -15.44 -6.16
N LEU A 169 10.65 -16.30 -6.04
CA LEU A 169 12.06 -15.89 -5.97
C LEU A 169 12.52 -15.11 -7.21
N PRO A 170 12.14 -15.48 -8.46
CA PRO A 170 12.48 -14.66 -9.62
C PRO A 170 11.91 -13.24 -9.56
N LEU A 171 10.67 -13.06 -9.08
CA LEU A 171 10.06 -11.73 -8.92
C LEU A 171 10.84 -10.87 -7.93
N MET A 172 11.30 -11.47 -6.83
CA MET A 172 12.09 -10.78 -5.81
C MET A 172 13.51 -10.47 -6.30
N GLN A 173 14.13 -11.39 -7.04
CA GLN A 173 15.46 -11.23 -7.63
C GLN A 173 15.50 -10.11 -8.67
N ASP A 174 14.45 -9.95 -9.48
CA ASP A 174 14.36 -8.86 -10.46
C ASP A 174 14.37 -7.48 -9.78
N LYS A 175 13.92 -7.41 -8.52
CA LYS A 175 13.95 -6.21 -7.67
C LYS A 175 15.26 -6.05 -6.87
N GLY A 176 16.20 -6.97 -7.04
CA GLY A 176 17.48 -6.98 -6.34
C GLY A 176 17.46 -7.64 -4.96
N PHE A 177 16.47 -8.49 -4.67
CA PHE A 177 16.42 -9.26 -3.42
C PHE A 177 16.87 -10.70 -3.63
N SER A 178 17.82 -11.13 -2.81
CA SER A 178 18.26 -12.52 -2.77
C SER A 178 17.18 -13.45 -2.19
N PRO A 179 17.32 -14.78 -2.32
CA PRO A 179 16.48 -15.72 -1.58
C PRO A 179 16.54 -15.53 -0.05
N ALA A 180 17.70 -15.12 0.49
CA ALA A 180 17.86 -14.79 1.90
C ALA A 180 17.08 -13.52 2.28
N ASP A 181 17.13 -12.48 1.45
CA ASP A 181 16.32 -11.26 1.62
C ASP A 181 14.83 -11.58 1.60
N THR A 182 14.41 -12.45 0.68
CA THR A 182 13.02 -12.90 0.58
C THR A 182 12.59 -13.62 1.86
N ALA A 183 13.42 -14.54 2.38
CA ALA A 183 13.18 -15.23 3.65
C ALA A 183 13.10 -14.26 4.85
N ALA A 184 13.86 -13.17 4.82
CA ALA A 184 13.76 -12.13 5.84
C ALA A 184 12.44 -11.36 5.73
N LEU A 185 12.06 -10.89 4.54
CA LEU A 185 10.83 -10.11 4.31
C LEU A 185 9.55 -10.87 4.62
N VAL A 186 9.45 -12.15 4.23
CA VAL A 186 8.25 -12.96 4.52
C VAL A 186 8.04 -13.18 6.01
N GLY A 187 9.07 -12.95 6.85
CA GLY A 187 8.90 -12.89 8.30
C GLY A 187 7.87 -11.86 8.76
N ALA A 188 7.53 -10.85 7.95
CA ALA A 188 6.41 -9.95 8.24
C ALA A 188 5.07 -10.68 8.46
N HIS A 189 4.94 -11.93 8.00
CA HIS A 189 3.80 -12.78 8.29
C HIS A 189 3.70 -13.19 9.78
N SER A 190 4.72 -12.94 10.60
CA SER A 190 4.57 -13.00 12.07
C SER A 190 3.56 -11.99 12.61
N SER A 191 3.34 -10.90 11.88
CA SER A 191 2.29 -9.93 12.21
C SER A 191 1.27 -9.87 11.07
N SER A 192 0.65 -11.00 10.72
CA SER A 192 -0.39 -11.05 9.68
C SER A 192 -1.58 -11.96 10.02
N LYS A 193 -2.69 -11.71 9.29
CA LYS A 193 -3.90 -12.54 9.26
C LYS A 193 -4.41 -12.63 7.84
N GLN A 194 -5.06 -13.74 7.51
CA GLN A 194 -5.68 -13.94 6.20
C GLN A 194 -7.19 -13.74 6.28
N PHE A 195 -7.77 -13.10 5.26
CA PHE A 195 -9.22 -12.90 5.17
C PHE A 195 -9.84 -13.42 3.87
N PHE A 196 -9.03 -13.63 2.83
CA PHE A 196 -9.52 -13.86 1.46
C PHE A 196 -8.98 -15.12 0.81
N VAL A 197 -7.93 -15.74 1.36
CA VAL A 197 -7.35 -16.98 0.81
C VAL A 197 -8.30 -18.14 1.08
N GLN A 198 -8.73 -18.27 2.33
CA GLN A 198 -9.81 -19.17 2.71
C GLN A 198 -10.86 -18.39 3.52
N PRO A 199 -11.93 -17.89 2.86
CA PRO A 199 -12.92 -17.03 3.52
C PRO A 199 -13.61 -17.67 4.73
N ALA A 200 -13.72 -19.01 4.77
CA ALA A 200 -14.28 -19.74 5.91
C ALA A 200 -13.41 -19.66 7.17
N LEU A 201 -12.14 -19.29 7.03
CA LEU A 201 -11.15 -19.14 8.10
C LEU A 201 -10.68 -17.67 8.21
N ALA A 202 -11.49 -16.72 7.77
CA ALA A 202 -11.12 -15.31 7.78
C ALA A 202 -10.78 -14.82 9.20
N GLY A 203 -9.63 -14.17 9.34
CA GLY A 203 -9.07 -13.71 10.61
C GLY A 203 -8.04 -14.67 11.23
N GLU A 204 -7.86 -15.87 10.69
CA GLU A 204 -6.82 -16.78 11.16
C GLU A 204 -5.41 -16.23 10.85
N PRO A 205 -4.49 -16.25 11.83
CA PRO A 205 -3.14 -15.69 11.70
C PRO A 205 -2.15 -16.64 11.02
N GLN A 206 -1.00 -16.12 10.57
CA GLN A 206 0.08 -16.93 9.97
C GLN A 206 1.07 -17.46 11.02
N ASP A 207 0.98 -17.01 12.26
CA ASP A 207 1.61 -17.59 13.44
C ASP A 207 0.69 -17.50 14.65
N ARG A 208 1.11 -18.04 15.79
CA ARG A 208 0.31 -18.03 17.02
C ARG A 208 0.31 -16.71 17.81
N THR A 209 1.10 -15.71 17.41
CA THR A 209 1.32 -14.44 18.12
C THR A 209 1.19 -13.22 17.18
N PRO A 210 0.10 -13.07 16.39
CA PRO A 210 -0.02 -12.09 15.30
C PRO A 210 0.01 -10.61 15.71
N GLY A 211 0.04 -10.34 17.02
CA GLY A 211 0.16 -9.01 17.61
C GLY A 211 1.56 -8.66 18.10
N ILE A 212 2.54 -9.58 17.95
CA ILE A 212 3.93 -9.49 18.38
C ILE A 212 4.82 -9.71 17.13
N TRP A 213 5.92 -8.97 17.02
CA TRP A 213 6.90 -9.13 15.94
C TRP A 213 8.00 -10.10 16.37
N ASP A 214 7.69 -11.40 16.38
CA ASP A 214 8.59 -12.42 16.90
C ASP A 214 8.96 -13.48 15.85
N VAL A 215 9.80 -14.46 16.22
CA VAL A 215 10.26 -15.48 15.28
C VAL A 215 9.42 -16.77 15.30
N ASP A 216 8.22 -16.74 15.90
CA ASP A 216 7.34 -17.90 15.97
C ASP A 216 6.91 -18.35 14.57
N PHE A 217 6.61 -17.41 13.67
CA PHE A 217 6.29 -17.65 12.26
C PHE A 217 7.22 -18.68 11.59
N TYR A 218 8.54 -18.55 11.80
CA TYR A 218 9.52 -19.44 11.17
C TYR A 218 9.36 -20.89 11.64
N SER A 219 9.07 -21.09 12.92
CA SER A 219 8.84 -22.44 13.47
C SER A 219 7.43 -22.95 13.18
N ASP A 220 6.42 -22.08 13.26
CA ASP A 220 5.00 -22.40 13.07
C ASP A 220 4.72 -22.81 11.62
N THR A 221 5.38 -22.18 10.64
CA THR A 221 5.29 -22.54 9.22
C THR A 221 5.66 -24.02 8.95
N THR A 222 6.54 -24.60 9.77
CA THR A 222 6.99 -26.00 9.59
C THR A 222 6.31 -26.98 10.55
N THR A 223 5.88 -26.52 11.73
CA THR A 223 5.27 -27.38 12.76
C THR A 223 3.74 -27.42 12.69
N ASN A 224 3.11 -26.46 12.01
CA ASN A 224 1.67 -26.37 11.79
C ASN A 224 0.83 -26.54 13.08
N PRO A 225 1.03 -25.65 14.08
CA PRO A 225 0.24 -25.69 15.30
C PRO A 225 -1.22 -25.36 15.04
N LYS A 226 -2.10 -25.74 15.97
CA LYS A 226 -3.54 -25.43 15.88
C LYS A 226 -3.78 -23.92 15.94
N GLY A 227 -4.71 -23.43 15.12
CA GLY A 227 -5.08 -22.02 15.08
C GLY A 227 -4.12 -21.13 14.26
N VAL A 228 -3.26 -21.75 13.46
CA VAL A 228 -2.38 -21.07 12.52
C VAL A 228 -2.74 -21.47 11.09
N PHE A 229 -2.92 -20.48 10.22
CA PHE A 229 -3.15 -20.64 8.79
C PHE A 229 -1.86 -20.40 8.01
N ILE A 230 -1.27 -21.47 7.49
CA ILE A 230 -0.03 -21.40 6.74
C ILE A 230 -0.31 -21.32 5.25
N PHE A 231 0.17 -20.26 4.59
CA PHE A 231 0.14 -20.17 3.14
C PHE A 231 1.04 -21.23 2.49
N ASP A 232 0.60 -21.79 1.36
CA ASP A 232 1.40 -22.77 0.63
C ASP A 232 2.68 -22.13 0.05
N SER A 233 2.65 -20.83 -0.23
CA SER A 233 3.84 -20.04 -0.56
C SER A 233 4.89 -20.03 0.55
N ASP A 234 4.46 -19.87 1.81
CA ASP A 234 5.36 -19.81 2.95
C ASP A 234 6.00 -21.19 3.17
N LYS A 235 5.22 -22.27 3.05
CA LYS A 235 5.75 -23.65 3.06
C LYS A 235 6.74 -23.86 1.92
N SER A 236 6.43 -23.36 0.73
CA SER A 236 7.27 -23.53 -0.44
C SER A 236 8.62 -22.83 -0.27
N LEU A 237 8.64 -21.60 0.24
CA LEU A 237 9.87 -20.87 0.58
C LEU A 237 10.66 -21.55 1.70
N ALA A 238 9.99 -22.02 2.75
CA ALA A 238 10.66 -22.73 3.86
C ALA A 238 11.32 -24.05 3.41
N ALA A 239 10.76 -24.72 2.39
CA ALA A 239 11.26 -25.98 1.85
C ALA A 239 12.27 -25.81 0.69
N ASP A 240 12.31 -24.63 0.07
CA ASP A 240 13.17 -24.37 -1.09
C ASP A 240 14.67 -24.42 -0.73
N PRO A 241 15.54 -25.04 -1.56
CA PRO A 241 16.96 -25.17 -1.25
C PRO A 241 17.73 -23.84 -1.14
N SER A 242 17.25 -22.76 -1.77
CA SER A 242 17.93 -21.48 -1.83
C SER A 242 17.50 -20.51 -0.71
N SER A 243 16.23 -20.53 -0.32
CA SER A 243 15.67 -19.66 0.72
C SER A 243 15.46 -20.37 2.07
N GLY A 244 15.17 -21.67 2.05
CA GLY A 244 14.91 -22.50 3.23
C GLY A 244 16.01 -22.51 4.29
N PRO A 245 17.32 -22.53 3.95
CA PRO A 245 18.39 -22.43 4.94
C PRO A 245 18.31 -21.13 5.76
N THR A 246 18.11 -19.99 5.11
CA THR A 246 17.95 -18.70 5.80
C THR A 246 16.64 -18.65 6.58
N PHE A 247 15.54 -19.13 6.01
CA PHE A 247 14.25 -19.22 6.69
C PHE A 247 14.38 -19.98 8.03
N LYS A 248 15.01 -21.16 8.01
CA LYS A 248 15.25 -21.96 9.23
C LYS A 248 16.21 -21.30 10.21
N SER A 249 17.18 -20.52 9.70
CA SER A 249 18.16 -19.84 10.55
C SER A 249 17.54 -18.79 11.47
N PHE A 250 16.33 -18.28 11.16
CA PHE A 250 15.65 -17.31 12.01
C PHE A 250 14.87 -17.92 13.18
N VAL A 251 14.68 -19.24 13.23
CA VAL A 251 14.00 -19.92 14.35
C VAL A 251 14.76 -19.67 15.66
N GLY A 252 14.11 -18.99 16.62
CA GLY A 252 14.73 -18.59 17.89
C GLY A 252 15.75 -17.45 17.80
N GLN A 253 16.00 -16.89 16.61
CA GLN A 253 17.05 -15.92 16.35
C GLN A 253 16.50 -14.51 16.09
N GLN A 254 15.75 -13.95 17.05
CA GLN A 254 15.09 -12.63 16.94
C GLN A 254 16.02 -11.52 16.43
N ALA A 255 17.21 -11.36 17.03
CA ALA A 255 18.13 -10.28 16.67
C ALA A 255 18.65 -10.42 15.23
N GLN A 256 18.88 -11.64 14.76
CA GLN A 256 19.35 -11.90 13.40
C GLN A 256 18.24 -11.61 12.38
N TRP A 257 17.01 -12.03 12.68
CA TRP A 257 15.86 -11.70 11.83
C TRP A 257 15.60 -10.20 11.80
N ASN A 258 15.57 -9.53 12.95
CA ASN A 258 15.34 -8.09 13.05
C ASN A 258 16.36 -7.30 12.20
N GLN A 259 17.64 -7.65 12.27
CA GLN A 259 18.68 -7.03 11.45
C GLN A 259 18.44 -7.26 9.96
N ALA A 260 18.23 -8.52 9.55
CA ALA A 260 18.01 -8.87 8.14
C ALA A 260 16.74 -8.22 7.57
N PHE A 261 15.66 -8.19 8.36
CA PHE A 261 14.40 -7.55 7.99
C PHE A 261 14.59 -6.05 7.84
N ALA A 262 15.19 -5.36 8.83
CA ALA A 262 15.39 -3.91 8.78
C ALA A 262 16.23 -3.47 7.57
N ASP A 263 17.32 -4.20 7.28
CA ASP A 263 18.19 -3.92 6.14
C ASP A 263 17.46 -4.15 4.80
N THR A 264 16.63 -5.19 4.73
CA THR A 264 15.89 -5.52 3.51
C THR A 264 14.70 -4.59 3.30
N PHE A 265 13.96 -4.27 4.35
CA PHE A 265 12.85 -3.31 4.33
C PHE A 265 13.33 -1.91 3.95
N ALA A 266 14.50 -1.48 4.45
CA ALA A 266 15.11 -0.21 4.05
C ALA A 266 15.35 -0.13 2.53
N ARG A 267 15.81 -1.23 1.90
CA ARG A 267 15.95 -1.31 0.43
C ARG A 267 14.61 -1.38 -0.28
N LEU A 268 13.65 -2.15 0.24
CA LEU A 268 12.29 -2.26 -0.30
C LEU A 268 11.63 -0.89 -0.42
N THR A 269 11.73 -0.06 0.61
CA THR A 269 11.12 1.29 0.60
C THR A 269 11.78 2.29 -0.36
N LEU A 270 12.82 1.89 -1.10
CA LEU A 270 13.52 2.72 -2.09
C LEU A 270 13.27 2.27 -3.54
N LEU A 271 12.49 1.21 -3.77
CA LEU A 271 12.15 0.76 -5.13
C LEU A 271 11.36 1.85 -5.87
N GLY A 272 11.80 2.19 -7.08
CA GLY A 272 11.19 3.23 -7.91
C GLY A 272 11.39 4.68 -7.42
N VAL A 273 12.06 4.89 -6.28
CA VAL A 273 12.20 6.21 -5.67
C VAL A 273 13.45 6.94 -6.18
N ASN A 274 13.30 8.21 -6.56
CA ASN A 274 14.44 9.10 -6.71
C ASN A 274 15.04 9.44 -5.34
N GLN A 275 16.24 8.93 -5.06
CA GLN A 275 16.88 9.11 -3.76
C GLN A 275 17.48 10.50 -3.55
N ALA A 276 17.55 11.33 -4.61
CA ALA A 276 18.08 12.68 -4.51
C ALA A 276 17.19 13.57 -3.63
N GLY A 277 17.74 14.03 -2.50
CA GLY A 277 17.04 14.93 -1.58
C GLY A 277 16.12 14.23 -0.57
N LEU A 278 16.16 12.89 -0.48
CA LEU A 278 15.54 12.20 0.64
C LEU A 278 16.25 12.56 1.94
N VAL A 279 15.47 12.64 3.02
CA VAL A 279 15.94 12.96 4.37
C VAL A 279 15.74 11.76 5.28
N ASP A 280 16.73 11.46 6.13
CA ASP A 280 16.61 10.40 7.12
C ASP A 280 15.71 10.85 8.28
N CYS A 281 14.58 10.15 8.44
CA CYS A 281 13.58 10.38 9.47
C CYS A 281 13.46 9.21 10.45
N THR A 282 14.45 8.31 10.47
CA THR A 282 14.44 7.13 11.35
C THR A 282 14.30 7.51 12.83
N ALA A 283 14.91 8.62 13.25
CA ALA A 283 14.83 9.10 14.63
C ALA A 283 13.43 9.63 15.04
N ALA A 284 12.50 9.81 14.09
CA ALA A 284 11.13 10.20 14.40
C ALA A 284 10.24 9.00 14.77
N LEU A 285 10.68 7.76 14.51
CA LEU A 285 9.98 6.53 14.88
C LEU A 285 9.91 6.37 16.42
N PRO A 286 8.94 5.61 16.95
CA PRO A 286 8.85 5.34 18.38
C PRO A 286 10.05 4.49 18.85
N PRO A 287 10.38 4.52 20.15
CA PRO A 287 11.45 3.67 20.68
C PRO A 287 11.07 2.18 20.56
N PRO A 288 12.06 1.29 20.32
CA PRO A 288 11.85 -0.16 20.32
C PRO A 288 11.30 -0.70 21.63
N ARG A 289 10.64 -1.85 21.54
CA ARG A 289 10.09 -2.59 22.68
C ARG A 289 10.71 -3.98 22.71
N ASP A 290 11.85 -4.10 23.37
CA ASP A 290 12.74 -5.27 23.28
C ASP A 290 12.27 -6.51 24.07
N SER A 291 11.11 -6.45 24.73
CA SER A 291 10.50 -7.60 25.39
C SER A 291 8.98 -7.48 25.44
N PHE A 292 8.31 -8.63 25.39
CA PHE A 292 6.86 -8.71 25.57
C PHE A 292 6.45 -10.11 26.07
N PRO A 293 5.49 -10.22 27.01
CA PRO A 293 5.00 -11.52 27.46
C PRO A 293 4.40 -12.33 26.30
N GLY A 294 4.80 -13.60 26.18
CA GLY A 294 4.26 -14.52 25.17
C GLY A 294 5.07 -14.61 23.87
N ALA A 295 6.07 -13.76 23.69
CA ALA A 295 6.94 -13.81 22.52
C ALA A 295 7.91 -14.98 22.53
N ASN A 296 8.25 -15.51 21.34
CA ASN A 296 9.33 -16.49 21.14
C ASN A 296 9.21 -17.77 22.00
N LEU A 297 7.99 -18.17 22.37
CA LEU A 297 7.81 -19.39 23.17
C LEU A 297 8.14 -20.65 22.32
N PRO A 298 8.42 -21.80 22.93
CA PRO A 298 8.46 -23.04 22.17
C PRO A 298 7.07 -23.39 21.63
N ALA A 299 6.96 -23.95 20.42
CA ALA A 299 5.69 -24.44 19.87
C ALA A 299 4.99 -25.46 20.81
N SER A 300 5.77 -26.21 21.60
CA SER A 300 5.27 -27.16 22.61
C SER A 300 4.65 -26.53 23.86
N ALA A 301 4.81 -25.22 24.07
CA ALA A 301 4.24 -24.49 25.20
C ALA A 301 2.72 -24.21 25.05
N GLY A 302 2.10 -24.76 23.99
CA GLY A 302 0.66 -24.94 23.79
C GLY A 302 -0.28 -24.00 24.54
N ALA A 303 -0.85 -23.02 23.82
CA ALA A 303 -2.18 -22.43 24.00
C ALA A 303 -2.65 -22.05 25.42
N SER A 304 -1.76 -21.90 26.40
CA SER A 304 -2.10 -21.63 27.80
C SER A 304 -1.79 -20.20 28.23
N ALA A 305 -1.23 -19.37 27.34
CA ALA A 305 -0.83 -17.99 27.63
C ALA A 305 -1.50 -16.93 26.75
N ALA A 306 -2.40 -17.30 25.83
CA ALA A 306 -3.25 -16.33 25.17
C ALA A 306 -4.42 -16.01 26.11
N PRO A 307 -4.61 -14.75 26.58
CA PRO A 307 -5.89 -14.38 27.14
C PRO A 307 -6.93 -14.63 26.04
N SER A 308 -7.96 -15.40 26.38
CA SER A 308 -9.05 -15.77 25.49
C SER A 308 -9.71 -14.50 24.94
N VAL A 309 -9.31 -14.06 23.76
CA VAL A 309 -10.12 -13.13 22.97
C VAL A 309 -11.21 -13.99 22.36
N ALA A 310 -12.40 -13.92 22.96
CA ALA A 310 -13.60 -14.49 22.35
C ALA A 310 -13.70 -14.02 20.89
N PRO A 311 -14.24 -14.84 19.97
CA PRO A 311 -14.49 -14.37 18.62
C PRO A 311 -15.44 -13.19 18.74
N SER A 312 -14.91 -11.98 18.53
CA SER A 312 -15.75 -10.82 18.27
C SER A 312 -16.58 -11.21 17.06
N LYS A 313 -17.86 -11.50 17.28
CA LYS A 313 -18.86 -11.52 16.21
C LYS A 313 -18.55 -10.32 15.33
N ALA A 314 -18.54 -10.52 14.02
CA ALA A 314 -18.55 -9.45 13.04
C ALA A 314 -19.69 -8.49 13.38
N SER A 315 -19.42 -7.54 14.26
CA SER A 315 -20.30 -6.45 14.60
C SER A 315 -20.16 -5.54 13.41
N GLY A 316 -21.29 -5.31 12.75
CA GLY A 316 -21.36 -4.57 11.50
C GLY A 316 -20.42 -3.37 11.52
N ILE A 317 -19.66 -3.26 10.43
CA ILE A 317 -18.90 -2.07 10.06
C ILE A 317 -19.74 -0.85 10.48
N PRO A 318 -19.29 -0.03 11.45
CA PRO A 318 -19.98 1.20 11.76
C PRO A 318 -20.03 2.02 10.48
N LYS A 319 -21.24 2.36 10.04
CA LYS A 319 -21.46 3.33 8.98
C LYS A 319 -20.58 4.56 9.27
N PRO A 320 -19.86 5.12 8.28
CA PRO A 320 -18.97 6.24 8.52
C PRO A 320 -19.75 7.34 9.23
N SER A 321 -19.31 7.65 10.45
CA SER A 321 -19.79 8.83 11.16
C SER A 321 -19.33 10.04 10.35
N ALA A 322 -20.23 11.01 10.22
CA ALA A 322 -20.04 12.22 9.43
C ALA A 322 -18.66 12.88 9.68
N PRO A 323 -18.07 13.55 8.67
CA PRO A 323 -16.79 14.21 8.84
C PRO A 323 -16.84 15.21 10.00
N LEU A 324 -15.73 15.26 10.75
CA LEU A 324 -15.48 16.25 11.79
C LEU A 324 -15.76 17.65 11.24
N SER A 325 -16.85 18.26 11.68
CA SER A 325 -17.20 19.64 11.36
C SER A 325 -16.14 20.57 11.97
N VAL A 326 -15.37 21.24 11.12
CA VAL A 326 -14.48 22.34 11.51
C VAL A 326 -15.36 23.58 11.75
N PRO A 327 -15.29 24.27 12.90
CA PRO A 327 -15.96 25.55 13.06
C PRO A 327 -15.11 26.63 12.40
N VAL A 328 -15.48 27.03 11.17
CA VAL A 328 -14.98 28.27 10.57
C VAL A 328 -15.84 29.42 11.12
N SER A 329 -15.31 30.15 12.10
CA SER A 329 -15.80 31.49 12.44
C SER A 329 -14.94 32.51 11.71
N ALA A 330 -15.51 33.19 10.71
CA ALA A 330 -14.96 34.41 10.14
C ALA A 330 -16.05 35.50 10.18
N PRO A 331 -15.75 36.75 10.64
CA PRO A 331 -16.73 37.83 10.69
C PRO A 331 -17.14 38.30 9.28
N GLY A 332 -18.42 38.63 9.13
CA GLY A 332 -19.05 39.00 7.86
C GLY A 332 -18.53 40.30 7.25
N ILE A 333 -18.32 40.26 5.93
CA ILE A 333 -18.14 41.42 5.06
C ILE A 333 -19.51 41.68 4.36
N PRO A 334 -20.02 42.93 4.31
CA PRO A 334 -21.31 43.22 3.69
C PRO A 334 -21.30 43.04 2.16
N LYS A 335 -22.41 42.50 1.65
CA LYS A 335 -22.72 42.24 0.23
C LYS A 335 -22.92 43.54 -0.56
N PRO A 336 -22.28 43.75 -1.73
CA PRO A 336 -22.70 44.78 -2.67
C PRO A 336 -23.84 44.29 -3.57
N SER A 337 -24.80 45.18 -3.80
CA SER A 337 -25.95 45.01 -4.69
C SER A 337 -25.54 44.90 -6.17
N ALA A 338 -26.16 43.99 -6.92
CA ALA A 338 -25.96 43.85 -8.37
C ALA A 338 -26.88 44.80 -9.17
N PRO A 339 -26.39 45.50 -10.19
CA PRO A 339 -27.22 46.12 -11.24
C PRO A 339 -27.62 45.09 -12.31
N GLY A 340 -28.79 45.31 -12.92
CA GLY A 340 -29.48 44.37 -13.81
C GLY A 340 -28.78 44.01 -15.14
N LEU A 341 -29.15 42.84 -15.66
CA LEU A 341 -28.75 42.32 -16.97
C LEU A 341 -29.41 43.10 -18.13
N PRO A 342 -28.68 43.42 -19.21
CA PRO A 342 -29.28 43.71 -20.52
C PRO A 342 -29.57 42.44 -21.32
N LYS A 343 -30.62 42.50 -22.15
CA LYS A 343 -31.09 41.45 -23.07
C LYS A 343 -30.05 41.10 -24.14
N ALA A 344 -29.92 39.80 -24.46
CA ALA A 344 -29.16 39.31 -25.60
C ALA A 344 -29.98 39.38 -26.91
N PRO A 345 -29.34 39.69 -28.07
CA PRO A 345 -29.99 39.61 -29.38
C PRO A 345 -29.96 38.18 -29.95
N SER A 346 -31.02 37.90 -30.69
CA SER A 346 -31.34 36.70 -31.48
C SER A 346 -30.57 36.63 -32.80
N ASN A 347 -29.91 35.50 -33.08
CA ASN A 347 -29.83 34.81 -34.40
C ASN A 347 -28.66 33.82 -34.48
N ILE A 348 -28.93 32.49 -34.44
CA ILE A 348 -28.11 31.44 -35.09
C ILE A 348 -29.05 30.28 -35.54
N PRO A 349 -28.88 29.66 -36.73
CA PRO A 349 -29.86 28.74 -37.34
C PRO A 349 -29.80 27.30 -36.83
N SER A 350 -30.95 26.61 -36.94
CA SER A 350 -31.22 25.21 -36.60
C SER A 350 -30.26 24.18 -37.20
N LEU A 351 -29.85 23.22 -36.38
CA LEU A 351 -29.39 21.89 -36.81
C LEU A 351 -30.33 20.81 -36.23
N VAL A 352 -30.69 19.89 -37.12
CA VAL A 352 -31.69 18.81 -36.99
C VAL A 352 -31.25 17.75 -35.96
N PRO A 353 -32.14 17.21 -35.11
CA PRO A 353 -31.78 16.15 -34.16
C PRO A 353 -31.75 14.77 -34.82
N LYS A 354 -30.65 14.02 -34.61
CA LYS A 354 -30.58 12.58 -34.90
C LYS A 354 -30.86 11.75 -33.64
N ALA A 355 -31.69 10.74 -33.85
CA ALA A 355 -32.21 9.68 -32.99
C ALA A 355 -31.50 9.34 -31.67
N SER A 356 -32.32 9.26 -30.61
CA SER A 356 -32.04 8.66 -29.31
C SER A 356 -31.93 7.13 -29.41
N ILE A 357 -30.96 6.56 -28.69
CA ILE A 357 -30.80 5.10 -28.47
C ILE A 357 -31.45 4.76 -27.12
N PRO A 358 -32.27 3.69 -27.00
CA PRO A 358 -32.97 3.37 -25.75
C PRO A 358 -32.07 2.67 -24.72
N ILE A 359 -32.32 2.97 -23.44
CA ILE A 359 -31.75 2.31 -22.26
C ILE A 359 -32.54 1.03 -21.97
N PRO A 360 -31.92 -0.16 -21.82
CA PRO A 360 -32.63 -1.38 -21.46
C PRO A 360 -32.92 -1.48 -19.94
N SER A 361 -34.09 -2.03 -19.61
CA SER A 361 -34.53 -2.34 -18.24
C SER A 361 -33.94 -3.68 -17.73
N PRO A 362 -33.80 -3.87 -16.40
CA PRO A 362 -33.10 -5.01 -15.83
C PRO A 362 -33.97 -6.28 -15.81
N GLY A 363 -33.48 -7.42 -16.32
CA GLY A 363 -34.13 -8.71 -16.08
C GLY A 363 -33.98 -9.88 -17.07
N GLU A 364 -33.11 -9.85 -18.08
CA GLU A 364 -32.96 -11.00 -19.00
C GLU A 364 -31.51 -11.50 -19.18
N PRO A 365 -31.29 -12.80 -19.45
CA PRO A 365 -29.98 -13.45 -19.41
C PRO A 365 -29.12 -13.19 -20.65
N PHE A 366 -27.79 -13.18 -20.46
CA PHE A 366 -26.80 -12.97 -21.52
C PHE A 366 -26.75 -14.14 -22.55
N PRO A 367 -26.65 -13.86 -23.86
CA PRO A 367 -26.50 -14.89 -24.88
C PRO A 367 -25.05 -15.41 -25.00
N THR A 368 -24.91 -16.72 -25.18
CA THR A 368 -23.64 -17.44 -25.40
C THR A 368 -23.14 -17.34 -26.84
N PRO A 369 -21.81 -17.46 -27.08
CA PRO A 369 -21.20 -17.17 -28.37
C PRO A 369 -21.26 -18.38 -29.32
N SER A 370 -22.34 -18.49 -30.07
CA SER A 370 -22.41 -19.38 -31.24
C SER A 370 -23.45 -18.88 -32.22
N ASP A 371 -23.22 -17.70 -32.81
CA ASP A 371 -23.93 -17.25 -34.02
C ASP A 371 -23.25 -15.98 -34.59
N ARG A 372 -22.19 -16.16 -35.40
CA ARG A 372 -21.93 -15.26 -36.54
C ARG A 372 -21.32 -16.05 -37.72
N PRO A 373 -21.81 -15.83 -38.95
CA PRO A 373 -21.27 -16.46 -40.16
C PRO A 373 -19.99 -15.75 -40.62
N GLY A 374 -19.12 -16.55 -41.25
CA GLY A 374 -17.77 -16.15 -41.64
C GLY A 374 -17.65 -15.29 -42.89
N GLU A 375 -16.44 -14.77 -43.07
CA GLU A 375 -15.91 -14.25 -44.32
C GLU A 375 -14.46 -14.71 -44.51
N GLY A 376 -14.10 -14.90 -45.78
CA GLY A 376 -12.97 -15.67 -46.26
C GLY A 376 -11.61 -14.98 -46.11
N GLY A 377 -10.57 -15.81 -46.08
CA GLY A 377 -9.22 -15.39 -45.72
C GLY A 377 -8.33 -14.87 -46.86
N ARG A 378 -7.06 -14.74 -46.51
CA ARG A 378 -5.88 -14.80 -47.39
C ARG A 378 -4.65 -15.08 -46.52
N GLY A 379 -3.82 -16.00 -46.99
CA GLY A 379 -2.67 -16.53 -46.26
C GLY A 379 -1.48 -15.58 -46.19
N GLY A 380 -0.65 -15.83 -45.17
CA GLY A 380 0.69 -15.29 -44.99
C GLY A 380 1.47 -16.20 -44.04
N LYS A 381 2.55 -16.80 -44.55
CA LYS A 381 3.44 -17.77 -43.90
C LYS A 381 4.31 -17.08 -42.82
N PRO A 382 4.67 -17.74 -41.70
CA PRO A 382 5.41 -17.08 -40.61
C PRO A 382 6.94 -17.08 -40.84
N PRO A 383 7.69 -16.07 -40.37
CA PRO A 383 9.14 -16.16 -40.25
C PRO A 383 9.55 -16.77 -38.91
N LYS A 384 10.69 -17.48 -38.98
CA LYS A 384 11.34 -18.27 -37.95
C LYS A 384 12.02 -17.42 -36.88
N MET A 385 12.17 -18.06 -35.72
CA MET A 385 13.01 -17.70 -34.57
C MET A 385 14.42 -17.23 -34.95
N ILE A 386 14.90 -16.24 -34.19
CA ILE A 386 16.27 -16.16 -33.68
C ILE A 386 16.16 -15.85 -32.19
#